data_AF-A0A257MCU2-F1
#
_entry.id   AF-A0A257MCU2-F1
#
_cell.length_a   1.000
_cell.length_b   1.000
_cell.length_c   1.000
_cell.angle_alpha   90.00
_cell.angle_beta   90.00
_cell.angle_gamma   90.00
#
_symmetry.space_group_name_H-M   'P 1'
#
loop_
_entity.id
_entity.type
_entity.pdbx_description
1 polymer ?
#
loop_
_entity_poly.entity_id
_entity_poly.type
_entity_poly.pdbx_seq_one_letter_code
_entity_poly.pdbx_strand_id
1 'polypeptide(L)'
;MQTVGKIPVDVEAMGVDLLSLSAHKLYGPKGVGALYIRRGTKIQSLATGGGHEMGLRSGTENVPGIVGLARAADLAREEMAAEGQRLTKLRDRLAALVLQRVKEAWINGSME
;
A
#
# COMPACT_ATOMS: atom_id res chain seq x y z
N MET A 1 -1.27 -1.38 -5.53
CA MET A 1 -1.87 -1.54 -4.18
C MET A 1 -2.16 -0.15 -3.60
N GLN A 2 -3.27 0.02 -2.88
CA GLN A 2 -3.69 1.29 -2.25
C GLN A 2 -4.11 1.11 -0.78
N THR A 3 -3.92 -0.08 -0.19
CA THR A 3 -4.48 -0.44 1.12
C THR A 3 -3.50 -0.23 2.27
N VAL A 4 -2.27 -0.76 2.17
CA VAL A 4 -1.24 -0.59 3.21
C VAL A 4 -1.04 0.90 3.49
N GLY A 5 -0.92 1.24 4.78
CA GLY A 5 -0.76 2.62 5.26
C GLY A 5 -2.02 3.50 5.20
N LYS A 6 -3.16 2.95 4.78
CA LYS A 6 -4.45 3.68 4.73
C LYS A 6 -5.54 3.00 5.54
N ILE A 7 -5.52 1.67 5.56
CA ILE A 7 -6.37 0.84 6.40
C ILE A 7 -5.49 -0.17 7.16
N PRO A 8 -5.96 -0.70 8.31
CA PRO A 8 -5.28 -1.79 8.99
C PRO A 8 -5.09 -2.97 8.05
N VAL A 9 -3.85 -3.45 7.96
CA VAL A 9 -3.48 -4.63 7.18
C VAL A 9 -2.67 -5.54 8.07
N ASP A 10 -3.19 -6.74 8.31
CA ASP A 10 -2.52 -7.81 9.05
C ASP A 10 -2.57 -9.06 8.17
N VAL A 11 -1.41 -9.48 7.69
CA VAL A 11 -1.29 -10.61 6.76
C VAL A 11 -1.69 -11.95 7.38
N GLU A 12 -1.57 -12.08 8.70
CA GLU A 12 -1.96 -13.28 9.42
C GLU A 12 -3.47 -13.29 9.65
N ALA A 13 -4.03 -12.18 10.14
CA ALA A 13 -5.48 -12.06 10.36
C ALA A 13 -6.28 -12.16 9.05
N MET A 14 -5.73 -11.65 7.94
CA MET A 14 -6.35 -11.75 6.62
C MET A 14 -6.12 -13.09 5.91
N GLY A 15 -5.20 -13.94 6.42
CA GLY A 15 -4.90 -15.23 5.80
C GLY A 15 -4.31 -15.16 4.40
N VAL A 16 -3.66 -14.06 4.02
CA VAL A 16 -3.13 -13.88 2.65
C VAL A 16 -1.84 -14.65 2.43
N ASP A 17 -1.69 -15.30 1.28
CA ASP A 17 -0.43 -15.99 0.91
C ASP A 17 0.60 -15.06 0.28
N LEU A 18 0.11 -14.03 -0.42
CA LEU A 18 0.91 -13.04 -1.13
C LEU A 18 0.30 -11.65 -0.92
N LEU A 19 1.16 -10.67 -0.66
CA LEU A 19 0.73 -9.27 -0.57
C LEU A 19 1.78 -8.35 -1.21
N SER A 20 1.39 -7.60 -2.23
CA SER A 20 2.27 -6.64 -2.91
C SER A 20 2.08 -5.24 -2.35
N LEU A 21 3.18 -4.54 -2.07
CA LEU A 21 3.17 -3.14 -1.62
C LEU A 21 4.17 -2.30 -2.43
N SER A 22 3.93 -0.99 -2.51
CA SER A 22 4.82 -0.06 -3.22
C SER A 22 5.02 1.21 -2.40
N ALA A 23 6.26 1.67 -2.28
CA ALA A 23 6.60 2.76 -1.37
C ALA A 23 5.96 4.09 -1.78
N HIS A 24 5.90 4.41 -3.07
CA HIS A 24 5.30 5.66 -3.54
C HIS A 24 3.78 5.78 -3.29
N LYS A 25 3.13 4.72 -2.80
CA LYS A 25 1.74 4.73 -2.33
C LYS A 25 1.62 5.02 -0.83
N LEU A 26 2.76 5.04 -0.14
CA LEU A 26 2.99 5.36 1.27
C LEU A 26 3.81 6.65 1.43
N TYR A 27 3.88 7.50 0.38
CA TYR A 27 4.75 8.68 0.34
C TYR A 27 6.27 8.38 0.38
N GLY A 28 6.67 7.14 0.17
CA GLY A 28 8.06 6.73 0.01
C GLY A 28 8.61 6.90 -1.43
N PRO A 29 9.87 6.53 -1.67
CA PRO A 29 10.52 6.72 -2.96
C PRO A 29 9.91 5.88 -4.08
N LYS A 30 9.99 6.38 -5.32
CA LYS A 30 9.61 5.62 -6.52
C LYS A 30 10.67 4.55 -6.83
N GLY A 31 10.27 3.49 -7.54
CA GLY A 31 11.19 2.42 -7.96
C GLY A 31 11.50 1.38 -6.88
N VAL A 32 10.76 1.39 -5.75
CA VAL A 32 10.86 0.37 -4.70
C VAL A 32 9.47 -0.07 -4.22
N GLY A 33 9.39 -1.34 -3.87
CA GLY A 33 8.23 -2.01 -3.31
C GLY A 33 8.66 -3.32 -2.66
N ALA A 34 7.70 -4.08 -2.16
CA ALA A 34 7.95 -5.39 -1.59
C ALA A 34 6.81 -6.36 -1.91
N LEU A 35 7.12 -7.65 -1.85
CA LEU A 35 6.17 -8.74 -1.90
C LEU A 35 6.30 -9.52 -0.60
N TYR A 36 5.28 -9.46 0.25
CA TYR A 36 5.15 -10.42 1.34
C TYR A 36 4.78 -11.78 0.74
N ILE A 37 5.46 -12.83 1.22
CA ILE A 37 5.24 -14.21 0.84
C ILE A 37 5.10 -15.00 2.13
N ARG A 38 3.92 -15.61 2.34
CA ARG A 38 3.70 -16.50 3.47
C ARG A 38 4.68 -17.67 3.42
N ARG A 39 5.22 -18.06 4.57
CA ARG A 39 6.11 -19.23 4.67
C ARG A 39 5.41 -20.48 4.13
N GLY A 40 6.07 -21.17 3.20
CA GLY A 40 5.53 -22.36 2.54
C GLY A 40 4.86 -22.06 1.18
N THR A 41 4.55 -20.81 0.87
CA THR A 41 4.04 -20.40 -0.44
C THR A 41 5.15 -20.47 -1.47
N LYS A 42 4.99 -21.34 -2.48
CA LYS A 42 5.95 -21.52 -3.56
C LYS A 42 5.66 -20.53 -4.69
N ILE A 43 6.67 -19.76 -5.08
CA ILE A 43 6.62 -18.88 -6.25
C ILE A 43 7.82 -19.13 -7.15
N GLN A 44 7.67 -18.84 -8.44
CA GLN A 44 8.78 -18.87 -9.39
C GLN A 44 9.40 -17.48 -9.51
N SER A 45 10.73 -17.41 -9.45
CA SER A 45 11.46 -16.16 -9.69
C SER A 45 11.30 -15.72 -11.15
N LEU A 46 10.94 -14.46 -11.35
CA LEU A 46 10.92 -13.83 -12.68
C LEU A 46 12.29 -13.24 -13.05
N ALA A 47 13.15 -12.98 -12.06
CA ALA A 47 14.46 -12.36 -12.24
C ALA A 47 15.56 -13.31 -11.74
N THR A 48 16.22 -13.97 -12.69
CA THR A 48 17.33 -14.89 -12.44
C THR A 48 18.68 -14.15 -12.40
N GLY A 49 19.69 -14.76 -11.77
CA GLY A 49 20.99 -14.13 -11.56
C GLY A 49 21.62 -14.51 -10.22
N GLY A 50 22.31 -13.56 -9.58
CA GLY A 50 23.16 -13.79 -8.41
C GLY A 50 22.49 -14.19 -7.09
N GLY A 51 21.22 -14.63 -7.09
CA GLY A 51 20.60 -15.23 -5.90
C GLY A 51 20.16 -14.26 -4.79
N HIS A 52 20.13 -12.96 -5.05
CA HIS A 52 19.63 -11.93 -4.13
C HIS A 52 18.18 -12.21 -3.70
N GLU A 53 17.75 -11.63 -2.57
CA GLU A 53 16.39 -11.81 -2.03
C GLU A 53 16.00 -13.30 -1.90
N MET A 54 16.89 -14.13 -1.32
CA MET A 54 16.72 -15.58 -1.17
C MET A 54 16.50 -16.34 -2.50
N GLY A 55 17.04 -15.82 -3.61
CA GLY A 55 16.87 -16.37 -4.96
C GLY A 55 15.54 -15.98 -5.63
N LEU A 56 14.69 -15.19 -4.96
CA LEU A 56 13.36 -14.84 -5.46
C LEU A 56 13.37 -13.62 -6.39
N ARG A 57 14.35 -12.74 -6.26
CA ARG A 57 14.50 -11.56 -7.11
C ARG A 57 15.97 -11.16 -7.21
N SER A 58 16.61 -11.58 -8.30
CA SER A 58 18.01 -11.22 -8.54
C SER A 58 18.19 -9.74 -8.91
N GLY A 59 19.37 -9.21 -8.59
CA GLY A 59 19.81 -7.85 -8.90
C GLY A 59 20.14 -7.09 -7.62
N THR A 60 21.22 -6.30 -7.65
CA THR A 60 21.71 -5.55 -6.49
C THR A 60 20.59 -4.76 -5.83
N GLU A 61 20.51 -4.87 -4.51
CA GLU A 61 19.47 -4.26 -3.71
C GLU A 61 19.59 -2.73 -3.73
N ASN A 62 18.47 -2.06 -4.00
CA ASN A 62 18.39 -0.61 -3.89
C ASN A 62 18.26 -0.21 -2.41
N VAL A 63 19.37 -0.30 -1.67
CA VAL A 63 19.42 -0.05 -0.22
C VAL A 63 18.80 1.31 0.16
N PRO A 64 19.12 2.45 -0.50
CA PRO A 64 18.47 3.73 -0.20
C PRO A 64 16.95 3.69 -0.40
N GLY A 65 16.49 3.02 -1.47
CA GLY A 65 15.07 2.81 -1.71
C GLY A 65 14.40 1.98 -0.61
N ILE A 66 15.04 0.88 -0.19
CA ILE A 66 14.53 -0.02 0.85
C ILE A 66 14.43 0.71 2.20
N VAL A 67 15.44 1.48 2.58
CA VAL A 67 15.41 2.31 3.80
C VAL A 67 14.31 3.37 3.71
N GLY A 68 14.16 4.02 2.55
CA GLY A 68 13.08 4.99 2.34
C GLY A 68 11.68 4.36 2.42
N LEU A 69 11.50 3.13 1.91
CA LEU A 69 10.27 2.37 2.07
C LEU A 69 10.01 2.04 3.55
N ALA A 70 11.01 1.59 4.29
CA ALA A 70 10.87 1.28 5.72
C ALA A 70 10.41 2.51 6.51
N ARG A 71 11.07 3.67 6.31
CA ARG A 71 10.67 4.89 7.00
C ARG A 71 9.28 5.37 6.62
N ALA A 72 8.90 5.25 5.35
CA ALA A 72 7.56 5.57 4.88
C ALA A 72 6.49 4.66 5.51
N ALA A 73 6.80 3.37 5.69
CA ALA A 73 5.90 2.42 6.35
C ALA A 73 5.71 2.72 7.84
N ASP A 74 6.79 3.09 8.56
CA ASP A 74 6.71 3.48 9.97
C ASP A 74 5.83 4.71 10.17
N LEU A 75 6.07 5.76 9.39
CA LEU A 75 5.26 6.99 9.41
C LEU A 75 3.80 6.71 9.05
N ALA A 76 3.58 5.93 7.98
CA ALA A 76 2.23 5.57 7.58
C ALA A 76 1.49 4.82 8.70
N ARG A 77 2.15 3.91 9.43
CA ARG A 77 1.55 3.21 10.58
C ARG A 77 1.17 4.18 11.71
N GLU A 78 2.05 5.13 12.03
CA GLU A 78 1.84 6.11 13.10
C GLU A 78 0.69 7.08 12.77
N GLU A 79 0.59 7.52 11.51
CA GLU A 79 -0.36 8.54 11.08
C GLU A 79 -1.71 7.98 10.61
N MET A 80 -1.78 6.69 10.24
CA MET A 80 -2.92 6.06 9.55
C MET A 80 -4.28 6.39 10.17
N ALA A 81 -4.41 6.28 11.50
CA ALA A 81 -5.68 6.50 12.17
C ALA A 81 -6.13 7.97 12.09
N ALA A 82 -5.21 8.90 12.38
CA ALA A 82 -5.50 10.33 12.34
C ALA A 82 -5.77 10.80 10.90
N GLU A 83 -4.97 10.32 9.94
CA GLU A 83 -5.12 10.66 8.54
C GLU A 83 -6.41 10.08 7.95
N GLY A 84 -6.78 8.85 8.32
CA GLY A 84 -8.06 8.25 7.95
C GLY A 84 -9.25 9.12 8.38
N GLN A 85 -9.25 9.61 9.63
CA GLN A 85 -10.30 10.53 10.11
C GLN A 85 -10.31 11.86 9.35
N ARG A 86 -9.14 12.45 9.10
CA ARG A 86 -9.01 13.72 8.38
C ARG A 86 -9.51 13.60 6.95
N LEU A 87 -9.09 12.55 6.23
CA LEU A 87 -9.48 12.29 4.85
C LEU A 87 -10.96 11.95 4.73
N THR A 88 -11.54 11.21 5.67
CA THR A 88 -12.98 10.91 5.69
C THR A 88 -13.81 12.20 5.75
N LYS A 89 -13.46 13.14 6.66
CA LYS A 89 -14.14 14.45 6.74
C LYS A 89 -14.05 15.25 5.44
N LEU A 90 -12.88 15.22 4.79
CA LEU A 90 -12.68 15.92 3.51
C LEU A 90 -13.47 15.25 2.37
N ARG A 91 -13.47 13.92 2.31
CA ARG A 91 -14.24 13.12 1.35
C ARG A 91 -15.72 13.44 1.48
N ASP A 92 -16.27 13.40 2.69
CA ASP A 92 -17.70 13.60 2.93
C ASP A 92 -18.14 15.03 2.60
N ARG A 93 -17.31 16.02 2.97
CA ARG A 93 -17.54 17.41 2.60
C ARG A 93 -17.53 17.59 1.08
N LEU A 94 -16.57 16.99 0.39
CA LEU A 94 -16.49 17.05 -1.07
C LEU A 94 -17.72 16.40 -1.72
N ALA A 95 -18.06 15.19 -1.29
CA ALA A 95 -19.21 14.44 -1.80
C ALA A 95 -20.51 15.22 -1.62
N ALA A 96 -20.77 15.76 -0.43
CA ALA A 96 -21.96 16.56 -0.15
C ALA A 96 -22.05 17.80 -1.06
N LEU A 97 -20.95 18.53 -1.23
CA LEU A 97 -20.93 19.73 -2.09
C LEU A 97 -21.15 19.39 -3.57
N VAL A 98 -20.58 18.30 -4.05
CA VAL A 98 -20.75 17.85 -5.44
C VAL A 98 -22.20 17.44 -5.68
N LEU A 99 -22.77 16.59 -4.83
CA LEU A 99 -24.16 16.14 -4.95
C LEU A 99 -25.16 17.29 -4.84
N GLN A 100 -24.86 18.32 -4.05
CA GLN A 100 -25.73 19.49 -3.92
C GLN A 100 -25.69 20.41 -5.15
N ARG A 101 -24.54 20.54 -5.82
CA ARG A 101 -24.31 21.60 -6.82
C ARG A 101 -24.26 21.11 -8.26
N VAL A 102 -24.00 19.82 -8.48
CA VAL A 102 -23.84 19.25 -9.83
C VAL A 102 -25.08 18.44 -10.15
N LYS A 103 -25.81 18.85 -11.19
CA LYS A 103 -26.95 18.08 -11.71
C LYS A 103 -26.47 16.74 -12.24
N GLU A 104 -27.29 15.71 -12.02
CA GLU A 104 -27.01 14.34 -12.46
C GLU A 104 -25.70 13.75 -11.91
N ALA A 105 -25.23 14.24 -10.76
CA ALA A 105 -24.15 13.59 -10.02
C ALA A 105 -24.71 12.49 -9.11
N TRP A 106 -23.99 11.37 -9.03
CA TRP A 106 -24.27 10.28 -8.09
C TRP A 106 -22.96 9.69 -7.57
N ILE A 107 -23.06 8.90 -6.51
CA ILE A 107 -21.93 8.17 -5.94
C ILE A 107 -21.94 6.75 -6.49
N ASN A 108 -20.79 6.29 -6.96
CA ASN A 108 -20.61 4.89 -7.37
C ASN A 108 -20.33 4.05 -6.12
N GLY A 109 -21.31 3.22 -5.71
CA GLY A 109 -21.20 2.36 -4.52
C GLY A 109 -21.84 2.99 -3.27
N SER A 110 -21.31 2.64 -2.10
CA SER A 110 -21.79 3.15 -0.80
C SER A 110 -20.90 4.29 -0.27
N MET A 111 -21.48 5.10 0.63
CA MET A 111 -20.76 6.13 1.40
C MET A 111 -20.28 5.64 2.77
N GLU A 112 -20.68 4.43 3.16
CA GLU A 112 -20.13 3.72 4.31
C GLU A 112 -18.64 3.41 4.14
#